data_AF-A0A3B3HX51-F1
#
_entry.id   AF-A0A3B3HX51-F1
#
_cell.length_a   1.000
_cell.length_b   1.000
_cell.length_c   1.000
_cell.angle_alpha   90.00
_cell.angle_beta   90.00
_cell.angle_gamma   90.00
#
_symmetry.space_group_name_H-M   'P 1'
#
loop_
_entity.id
_entity.type
_entity.pdbx_description
1 polymer ?
#
loop_
_entity_poly.entity_id
_entity_poly.type
_entity_poly.pdbx_seq_one_letter_code
_entity_poly.pdbx_strand_id
1 'polypeptide(L)'
;MRLVLFMDDNAPPHGARIVTAGLQEVRVPHVERPTDLSPMEHVWDQQKQRLNDGTPTSKSPGRTACSTCGRVEHNHKGYFIA
;
A
#
# COMPACT_ATOMS: atom_id res chain seq x y z
N MET A 1 -5.08 -19.72 18.68
CA MET A 1 -5.30 -19.92 17.22
C MET A 1 -5.79 -18.61 16.63
N ARG A 2 -5.21 -18.15 15.52
CA ARG A 2 -5.64 -16.93 14.83
C ARG A 2 -6.52 -17.33 13.66
N LEU A 3 -7.77 -16.87 13.64
CA LEU A 3 -8.65 -17.04 12.50
C LEU A 3 -8.21 -16.08 11.39
N VAL A 4 -8.06 -16.59 10.17
CA VAL A 4 -7.77 -15.80 8.96
C VAL A 4 -8.99 -15.92 8.05
N LEU A 5 -9.51 -14.78 7.61
CA LEU A 5 -10.62 -14.66 6.67
C LEU A 5 -10.09 -13.90 5.46
N PHE A 6 -10.41 -14.38 4.27
CA PHE A 6 -10.12 -13.68 3.02
C PHE A 6 -11.33 -12.85 2.62
N MET A 7 -11.12 -11.57 2.35
CA MET A 7 -12.16 -10.63 1.98
C MET A 7 -11.63 -9.77 0.83
N ASP A 8 -12.36 -9.73 -0.27
CA ASP A 8 -12.00 -8.99 -1.48
C ASP A 8 -13.18 -8.11 -1.97
N ASP A 9 -13.00 -7.40 -3.09
CA ASP A 9 -13.97 -6.43 -3.61
C ASP A 9 -15.09 -7.03 -4.48
N ASN A 10 -15.19 -8.35 -4.58
CA ASN A 10 -16.11 -9.10 -5.45
C ASN A 10 -16.05 -8.69 -6.94
N ALA A 11 -14.90 -8.16 -7.39
CA ALA A 11 -14.71 -7.93 -8.82
C ALA A 11 -14.87 -9.24 -9.61
N PRO A 12 -15.41 -9.22 -10.85
CA PRO A 12 -15.65 -10.43 -11.63
C PRO A 12 -14.47 -11.41 -11.74
N PRO A 13 -13.19 -10.96 -11.81
CA PRO A 13 -12.05 -11.86 -11.79
C PRO A 13 -11.89 -12.68 -10.48
N HIS A 14 -12.35 -12.18 -9.34
CA HIS A 14 -12.21 -12.85 -8.04
C HIS A 14 -13.17 -14.04 -7.91
N GLY A 15 -14.32 -13.98 -8.58
CA GLY A 15 -15.26 -15.10 -8.72
C GLY A 15 -14.79 -16.18 -9.70
N ALA A 16 -13.66 -15.99 -10.40
CA ALA A 16 -13.17 -16.96 -11.37
C ALA A 16 -12.83 -18.30 -10.70
N ARG A 17 -13.10 -19.40 -11.42
CA ARG A 17 -12.87 -20.78 -10.95
C ARG A 17 -11.44 -21.02 -10.45
N ILE A 18 -10.45 -20.40 -11.06
CA ILE A 18 -9.05 -20.53 -10.65
C ILE A 18 -8.78 -19.89 -9.28
N VAL A 19 -9.41 -18.75 -9.00
CA VAL A 19 -9.29 -18.03 -7.73
C VAL A 19 -10.01 -18.80 -6.63
N THR A 20 -11.24 -19.23 -6.88
CA THR A 20 -12.03 -19.99 -5.91
C THR A 20 -11.42 -21.36 -5.58
N ALA A 21 -10.84 -22.05 -6.56
CA ALA A 21 -10.08 -23.29 -6.32
C ALA A 21 -8.82 -23.05 -5.46
N GLY A 22 -8.07 -21.98 -5.72
CA GLY A 22 -6.90 -21.62 -4.91
C GLY A 22 -7.26 -21.31 -3.46
N LEU A 23 -8.36 -20.58 -3.22
CA LEU A 23 -8.85 -20.28 -1.87
C LEU A 23 -9.25 -21.54 -1.08
N GLN A 24 -9.83 -22.53 -1.76
CA GLN A 24 -10.15 -23.84 -1.16
C GLN A 24 -8.90 -24.63 -0.80
N GLU A 25 -7.86 -24.60 -1.64
CA GLU A 25 -6.59 -25.30 -1.40
C GLU A 25 -5.88 -24.77 -0.15
N VAL A 26 -5.83 -23.45 0.03
CA VAL A 26 -5.22 -22.82 1.21
C VAL A 26 -6.11 -22.87 2.46
N ARG A 27 -7.34 -23.39 2.34
CA ARG A 27 -8.33 -23.54 3.43
C ARG A 27 -8.63 -22.22 4.15
N VAL A 28 -8.61 -21.11 3.43
CA VAL A 28 -8.98 -19.80 3.96
C VAL A 28 -10.44 -19.54 3.61
N PRO A 29 -11.33 -19.33 4.60
CA PRO A 29 -12.71 -18.99 4.30
C PRO A 29 -12.79 -17.64 3.58
N HIS A 30 -13.55 -17.61 2.49
CA HIS A 30 -13.83 -16.41 1.71
C HIS A 30 -15.15 -15.78 2.20
N VAL A 31 -15.13 -14.47 2.43
CA VAL A 31 -16.30 -13.69 2.83
C VAL A 31 -16.53 -12.60 1.79
N GLU A 32 -17.72 -12.60 1.19
CA GLU A 32 -18.15 -11.52 0.31
C GLU A 32 -18.28 -10.20 1.09
N ARG A 33 -17.73 -9.12 0.53
CA ARG A 33 -17.71 -7.81 1.18
C ARG A 33 -19.07 -7.10 1.06
N PRO A 34 -19.59 -6.48 2.14
CA PRO A 34 -20.71 -5.55 2.05
C PRO A 34 -20.33 -4.24 1.32
N THR A 35 -21.27 -3.62 0.62
CA THR A 35 -21.03 -2.58 -0.40
C THR A 35 -20.41 -1.26 0.08
N ASP A 36 -20.28 -1.02 1.40
CA ASP A 36 -19.94 0.29 1.96
C ASP A 36 -18.74 0.21 2.93
N LEU A 37 -17.52 0.27 2.36
CA LEU A 37 -16.20 0.39 3.02
C LEU A 37 -15.43 -0.92 3.24
N SER A 38 -14.51 -1.20 2.31
CA SER A 38 -13.39 -2.09 2.60
C SER A 38 -12.38 -1.40 3.53
N PRO A 39 -11.78 -2.12 4.48
CA PRO A 39 -10.61 -1.63 5.21
C PRO A 39 -9.46 -1.17 4.29
N MET A 40 -9.40 -1.72 3.06
CA MET A 40 -8.41 -1.33 2.05
C MET A 40 -8.65 0.08 1.52
N GLU A 41 -9.90 0.49 1.27
CA GLU A 41 -10.24 1.86 0.86
C GLU A 41 -9.82 2.87 1.92
N HIS A 42 -10.03 2.56 3.20
CA HIS A 42 -9.59 3.42 4.30
C HIS A 42 -8.05 3.57 4.34
N VAL A 43 -7.31 2.47 4.15
CA VAL A 43 -5.84 2.52 4.07
C VAL A 43 -5.39 3.32 2.85
N TRP A 44 -6.07 3.19 1.72
CA TRP A 44 -5.79 3.94 0.51
C TRP A 44 -6.05 5.44 0.69
N ASP A 45 -7.10 5.82 1.41
CA ASP A 45 -7.39 7.21 1.75
C ASP A 45 -6.32 7.83 2.64
N GLN A 46 -5.87 7.09 3.67
CA GLN A 46 -4.75 7.53 4.50
C GLN A 46 -3.46 7.69 3.69
N GLN A 47 -3.21 6.80 2.72
CA GLN A 47 -2.05 6.93 1.83
C GLN A 47 -2.16 8.16 0.94
N LYS A 48 -3.32 8.39 0.32
CA LYS A 48 -3.58 9.58 -0.49
C LYS A 48 -3.41 10.87 0.31
N GLN A 49 -3.90 10.91 1.55
CA GLN A 49 -3.69 12.05 2.45
C GLN A 49 -2.20 12.32 2.67
N ARG A 50 -1.40 11.30 3.03
CA ARG A 50 0.05 11.47 3.26
C ARG A 50 0.80 11.96 2.02
N LEU A 51 0.40 11.49 0.84
CA LEU A 51 0.97 11.93 -0.44
C LEU A 51 0.61 13.39 -0.73
N ASN A 52 -0.66 13.78 -0.51
CA ASN A 52 -1.14 15.15 -0.73
C ASN A 52 -0.57 16.14 0.29
N ASP A 53 -0.40 15.72 1.54
CA ASP A 53 0.19 16.52 2.62
C ASP A 53 1.71 16.67 2.48
N GLY A 54 2.31 16.08 1.43
CA GLY A 54 3.76 16.13 1.17
C GLY A 54 4.60 15.56 2.31
N THR A 55 4.00 14.77 3.21
CA THR A 55 4.67 14.29 4.42
C THR A 55 5.52 13.08 4.04
N PRO A 56 6.86 13.18 4.02
CA PRO A 56 7.70 12.04 3.67
C PRO A 56 7.48 10.95 4.71
N THR A 57 7.08 9.76 4.23
CA THR A 57 6.75 8.60 5.08
C THR A 57 7.96 7.90 5.68
N SER A 58 9.14 8.51 5.57
CA SER A 58 10.38 8.00 6.11
C SER A 58 11.15 9.16 6.70
N LYS A 59 11.44 9.09 8.01
CA LYS A 59 12.66 9.70 8.53
C LYS A 59 13.82 8.92 7.90
N SER A 60 14.11 9.19 6.63
CA SER A 60 15.41 8.86 6.07
C SER A 60 16.43 9.62 6.92
N PRO A 61 17.38 8.95 7.58
CA PRO A 61 18.39 9.66 8.34
C PRO A 61 19.25 10.44 7.32
N GLY A 62 19.06 11.75 7.24
CA GLY A 62 19.95 12.62 6.48
C GLY A 62 19.32 13.49 5.38
N ARG A 63 18.16 14.12 5.62
CA ARG A 63 17.79 15.32 4.86
C ARG A 63 17.40 16.44 5.82
N THR A 64 18.39 17.18 6.29
CA THR A 64 18.16 18.50 6.88
C THR A 64 17.88 19.46 5.73
N ALA A 65 16.62 19.75 5.46
CA ALA A 65 16.26 20.86 4.59
C ALA A 65 16.45 22.16 5.40
N CYS A 66 17.31 23.07 4.91
CA CYS A 66 17.43 24.41 5.47
C CYS A 66 16.15 25.20 5.14
N SER A 67 15.32 25.47 6.17
CA SER A 67 13.98 26.03 6.03
C SER A 67 13.93 27.50 5.60
N THR A 68 15.07 28.15 5.36
CA THR A 68 15.15 29.57 5.01
C THR A 68 15.55 29.87 3.56
N CYS A 69 15.95 28.86 2.76
CA CYS A 69 16.48 29.13 1.40
C CYS A 69 15.77 28.36 0.25
N GLY A 70 14.97 27.32 0.51
CA GLY A 70 14.26 26.59 -0.55
C GLY A 70 15.14 25.93 -1.62
N ARG A 71 16.46 25.81 -1.39
CA ARG A 71 17.40 25.17 -2.32
C ARG A 71 17.61 23.71 -1.92
N VAL A 72 17.23 22.80 -2.81
CA VAL A 72 17.55 21.37 -2.70
C VAL A 72 18.99 21.18 -3.17
N GLU A 73 19.91 20.91 -2.25
CA GLU A 73 21.27 20.55 -2.61
C GLU A 73 21.31 19.09 -3.09
N HIS A 74 21.60 18.90 -4.37
CA HIS A 74 21.89 17.60 -4.95
C HIS A 74 23.26 17.15 -4.48
N ASN A 75 23.30 16.21 -3.53
CA ASN A 75 24.54 15.58 -3.10
C ASN A 75 25.04 14.66 -4.21
N HIS A 76 26.11 15.09 -4.87
CA HIS A 76 26.72 14.45 -6.04
C HIS A 76 27.39 13.13 -5.62
N LYS A 77 26.63 12.03 -5.58
CA LYS A 77 27.21 10.68 -5.56
C LYS A 77 26.85 9.95 -6.84
N GLY A 78 27.46 10.41 -7.94
CA GLY A 78 27.61 9.59 -9.13
C GLY A 78 28.59 8.47 -8.83
N TYR A 79 28.11 7.23 -8.80
CA TYR A 79 28.95 6.05 -9.02
C TYR A 79 28.87 5.72 -10.50
N PHE A 80 29.99 5.89 -11.21
CA PHE A 80 30.21 5.30 -12.52
C PHE A 80 30.53 3.81 -12.30
N ILE A 81 29.77 2.92 -12.95
CA ILE A 81 30.18 1.53 -13.14
C ILE A 81 30.87 1.48 -14.52
N ALA A 82 32.10 1.00 -14.54
CA ALA A 82 32.88 0.76 -15.76
C ALA A 82 32.38 -0.48 -16.51
#